data_AF-A0A2R6K7J9-F1
#
_entry.id   AF-A0A2R6K7J9-F1
#
_cell.length_a   1.000
_cell.length_b   1.000
_cell.length_c   1.000
_cell.angle_alpha   90.00
_cell.angle_beta   90.00
_cell.angle_gamma   90.00
#
_symmetry.space_group_name_H-M   'P 1'
#
loop_
_entity.id
_entity.type
_entity.pdbx_description
1 polymer ?
#
loop_
_entity_poly.entity_id
_entity_poly.type
_entity_poly.pdbx_seq_one_letter_code
_entity_poly.pdbx_strand_id
1 'polypeptide(L)' 'MVALPSIERTPDGRRLVVDRVVDADAETVWTVLADTERWPEWGPSVSAVRSDDHYVESGTTGEIQVAGGP' A
#
# COMPACT_ATOMS: atom_id res chain seq x y z
N MET A 1 17.64 5.60 7.23
CA MET A 1 17.94 6.38 6.01
C MET A 1 16.93 5.94 4.96
N VAL A 2 16.16 6.84 4.35
CA VAL A 2 15.23 6.47 3.28
C VAL A 2 16.05 6.36 2.00
N ALA A 3 16.12 5.16 1.42
CA ALA A 3 16.74 4.97 0.11
C ALA A 3 15.88 5.64 -0.96
N LEU A 4 16.53 6.17 -1.99
CA LEU A 4 15.79 6.63 -3.17
C LEU A 4 15.14 5.41 -3.85
N PRO A 5 13.91 5.56 -4.36
CA PRO A 5 13.28 4.48 -5.11
C PRO A 5 14.11 4.11 -6.34
N SER A 6 14.15 2.83 -6.68
CA SER A 6 14.89 2.31 -7.83
C SER A 6 13.95 2.00 -9.00
N ILE A 7 14.51 1.94 -10.20
CA ILE A 7 13.79 1.50 -11.41
C ILE A 7 14.38 0.19 -11.88
N GLU A 8 13.56 -0.86 -11.93
CA GLU A 8 13.92 -2.18 -12.43
C GLU A 8 13.30 -2.46 -13.80
N ARG A 9 13.90 -3.37 -14.56
CA ARG A 9 13.33 -3.88 -15.82
C ARG A 9 12.73 -5.26 -15.60
N THR A 10 11.48 -5.43 -15.95
CA THR A 10 10.74 -6.69 -15.97
C THR A 10 10.35 -7.04 -17.41
N PRO A 11 9.92 -8.29 -17.70
CA PRO A 11 9.37 -8.65 -19.00
C PRO A 11 8.20 -7.75 -19.44
N ASP A 12 7.41 -7.25 -18.48
CA ASP A 12 6.26 -6.38 -18.71
C ASP A 12 6.58 -4.88 -18.80
N GLY A 13 7.85 -4.49 -18.62
CA GLY A 13 8.30 -3.09 -18.75
C GLY A 13 9.18 -2.60 -17.60
N ARG A 14 9.04 -1.32 -17.25
CA ARG A 14 9.79 -0.71 -16.13
C ARG A 14 8.95 -0.77 -14.87
N ARG A 15 9.59 -1.07 -13.73
CA ARG A 15 8.95 -1.11 -12.42
C ARG A 15 9.62 -0.12 -11.48
N LEU A 16 8.84 0.71 -10.80
CA LEU A 16 9.28 1.50 -9.66
C LEU A 16 9.31 0.60 -8.42
N VAL A 17 10.45 0.52 -7.75
CA VAL A 17 10.62 -0.30 -6.55
C VAL A 17 10.88 0.61 -5.36
N VAL A 18 10.06 0.40 -4.31
CA VAL A 18 10.12 1.11 -3.05
C VAL A 18 10.14 0.06 -1.95
N ASP A 19 11.10 0.17 -1.04
CA ASP A 19 11.19 -0.70 0.12
C ASP A 19 11.57 0.10 1.37
N ARG A 20 11.29 -0.52 2.52
CA ARG A 20 11.73 -0.04 3.83
C ARG A 20 11.86 -1.25 4.74
N VAL A 21 12.97 -1.33 5.48
CA VAL A 21 13.13 -2.27 6.60
C VAL A 21 12.41 -1.70 7.83
N VAL A 22 11.53 -2.51 8.42
CA VAL A 22 10.79 -2.20 9.63
C VAL A 22 11.20 -3.19 10.71
N ASP A 23 11.51 -2.70 11.90
CA ASP A 23 11.87 -3.52 13.06
C ASP A 23 10.59 -4.05 13.74
N ALA A 24 9.94 -5.00 13.08
CA ALA A 24 8.74 -5.68 13.56
C ALA A 24 8.59 -7.04 12.84
N ASP A 25 7.88 -7.97 13.48
CA ASP A 25 7.53 -9.25 12.87
C ASP A 25 6.64 -9.04 11.63
N ALA A 26 6.80 -9.93 10.64
CA ALA A 26 6.09 -9.83 9.37
C ALA A 26 4.57 -9.81 9.52
N GLU A 27 4.00 -10.61 10.43
CA GLU A 27 2.56 -10.64 10.72
C GLU A 27 2.05 -9.31 11.29
N THR A 28 2.85 -8.67 12.14
CA THR A 28 2.53 -7.35 12.69
C THR A 28 2.51 -6.29 11.60
N VAL A 29 3.51 -6.31 10.71
CA VAL A 29 3.55 -5.41 9.55
C VAL A 29 2.38 -5.67 8.62
N TRP A 30 2.08 -6.94 8.34
CA TRP A 30 0.97 -7.33 7.46
C TRP A 30 -0.38 -6.88 7.99
N THR A 31 -0.63 -7.02 9.30
CA THR A 31 -1.86 -6.53 9.95
C THR A 31 -2.10 -5.05 9.66
N VAL A 32 -1.04 -4.22 9.71
CA VAL A 32 -1.15 -2.79 9.41
C VAL A 32 -1.34 -2.51 7.92
N LEU A 33 -0.67 -3.28 7.06
CA LEU A 33 -0.78 -3.12 5.61
C LEU A 33 -2.16 -3.55 5.07
N ALA A 34 -2.75 -4.58 5.66
CA ALA A 34 -4.04 -5.12 5.24
C ALA A 34 -5.24 -4.34 5.81
N ASP A 35 -5.07 -3.60 6.92
CA ASP A 35 -6.13 -2.81 7.56
C ASP A 35 -6.52 -1.58 6.72
N THR A 36 -7.64 -1.68 6.01
CA THR A 36 -8.13 -0.63 5.10
C THR A 36 -8.51 0.67 5.79
N GLU A 37 -8.86 0.64 7.08
CA GLU A 37 -9.21 1.84 7.84
C GLU A 37 -7.99 2.72 8.14
N ARG A 38 -6.79 2.12 8.13
CA ARG A 38 -5.52 2.81 8.40
C ARG A 38 -4.86 3.39 7.16
N TRP A 39 -5.32 3.03 5.97
CA TRP A 39 -4.71 3.49 4.72
C TRP A 39 -4.71 5.01 4.55
N PRO A 40 -5.74 5.77 5.02
CA PRO A 40 -5.68 7.24 5.03
C PRO A 40 -4.52 7.83 5.84
N GLU A 41 -3.91 7.07 6.77
CA GLU A 41 -2.74 7.51 7.54
C GLU A 41 -1.43 7.44 6.72
N TRP A 42 -1.37 6.66 5.64
CA TRP A 42 -0.12 6.39 4.91
C TRP A 42 0.46 7.62 4.21
N GLY A 43 -0.38 8.61 3.95
CA GLY A 43 -0.01 9.86 3.30
C GLY A 43 -1.04 10.29 2.27
N PRO A 44 -0.78 11.39 1.54
CA PRO A 44 -1.78 12.02 0.69
C PRO A 44 -2.28 11.10 -0.43
N SER A 45 -1.49 10.11 -0.87
CA SER A 45 -1.82 9.24 -1.99
C SER A 45 -3.12 8.46 -1.83
N VAL A 46 -3.52 8.13 -0.61
CA VAL A 46 -4.79 7.47 -0.30
C VAL A 46 -5.52 8.29 0.75
N SER A 47 -6.69 8.84 0.41
CA SER A 47 -7.43 9.74 1.30
C SER A 47 -8.71 9.12 1.88
N ALA A 48 -9.26 8.10 1.22
CA ALA A 48 -10.40 7.34 1.71
C ALA A 48 -10.44 5.95 1.08
N VAL A 49 -11.03 4.99 1.79
CA VAL A 49 -11.30 3.64 1.30
C VAL A 49 -12.76 3.29 1.59
N ARG A 50 -13.43 2.65 0.63
CA ARG A 50 -14.74 2.02 0.80
C ARG A 50 -14.60 0.53 0.49
N SER A 51 -14.82 -0.30 1.49
CA SER A 51 -14.73 -1.75 1.42
C SER A 51 -15.72 -2.33 2.42
N ASP A 52 -16.35 -3.47 2.08
CA ASP A 52 -17.12 -4.25 3.06
C ASP A 52 -16.19 -5.03 4.01
N ASP A 53 -14.96 -5.30 3.56
CA ASP A 53 -13.94 -5.99 4.33
C ASP A 53 -13.01 -4.98 5.04
N HIS A 54 -12.81 -5.16 6.35
CA HIS A 54 -11.87 -4.36 7.14
C HIS A 54 -10.42 -4.67 6.76
N TYR A 55 -10.06 -5.95 6.67
CA TYR A 55 -8.74 -6.39 6.25
C TYR A 55 -8.79 -6.90 4.81
N VAL A 56 -7.77 -6.55 4.01
CA VAL A 56 -7.61 -7.11 2.67
C VAL A 56 -7.26 -8.60 2.78
N GLU A 57 -8.14 -9.41 2.20
CA GLU A 57 -7.93 -10.84 2.02
C GLU A 57 -8.00 -11.22 0.54
N SER A 58 -7.79 -12.50 0.23
CA SER A 58 -7.92 -13.00 -1.13
C SER A 58 -9.36 -12.86 -1.61
N GLY A 59 -9.57 -11.99 -2.59
CA GLY A 59 -10.88 -11.75 -3.20
C GLY A 59 -11.58 -10.48 -2.72
N THR A 60 -11.03 -9.78 -1.72
CA THR A 60 -11.50 -8.45 -1.31
C THR A 60 -11.52 -7.50 -2.50
N THR A 61 -12.61 -6.74 -2.64
CA THR A 61 -12.76 -5.68 -3.64
C THR A 61 -13.29 -4.43 -2.96
N GLY A 62 -12.96 -3.25 -3.50
CA GLY A 62 -13.36 -1.98 -2.91
C GLY A 62 -12.95 -0.79 -3.76
N GLU A 63 -13.29 0.40 -3.30
CA GLU A 63 -12.97 1.67 -3.94
C GLU A 63 -11.98 2.47 -3.09
N ILE A 64 -10.96 3.05 -3.73
CA ILE A 64 -9.94 3.85 -3.07
C ILE A 64 -9.96 5.25 -3.68
N GLN A 65 -10.08 6.28 -2.84
CA GLN A 65 -9.88 7.66 -3.26
C GLN A 65 -8.38 8.00 -3.21
N VAL A 66 -7.84 8.38 -4.35
CA VAL A 66 -6.43 8.79 -4.48
C VAL A 66 -6.28 10.31 -4.54
N ALA A 67 -5.18 10.86 -4.01
CA ALA A 67 -4.88 12.27 -4.23
C ALA A 67 -4.55 12.55 -5.70
N GLY A 68 -5.26 13.52 -6.29
CA GLY A 68 -4.99 14.02 -7.63
C GLY A 68 -5.92 13.52 -8.73
N GLY A 69 -6.97 12.76 -8.42
CA GLY A 69 -8.05 12.54 -9.39
C GLY A 69 -9.21 11.70 -8.87
N PRO A 70 -10.35 11.78 -9.60
CA PRO A 70 -11.18 12.98 -9.69
C PRO A 70 -11.69 13.49 -8.33
#